data_AF-A0A2A2K255-F1
#
_entry.id   AF-A0A2A2K255-F1
#
_cell.length_a   1.000
_cell.length_b   1.000
_cell.length_c   1.000
_cell.angle_alpha   90.00
_cell.angle_beta   90.00
_cell.angle_gamma   90.00
#
_symmetry.space_group_name_H-M   'P 1'
#
loop_
_entity.id
_entity.type
_entity.pdbx_description
1 polymer ?
#
loop_
_entity_poly.entity_id
_entity_poly.type
_entity_poly.pdbx_seq_one_letter_code
_entity_poly.pdbx_strand_id
1 'polypeptide(L)'
;MGSFLSRSCPSMPHPSDRLAVLESRRTLKMARSAHAYVRGNTAKFYEWLAASDAARRVPVGPAVWICGDCHLGNLGPIASGNGSVAIQIRDLDQAVIGNPAHDLIRLGLSLATAARGSDLPGVVTMRMMEAMVDGYAAAIHDPTSGDPGVESDTVRSVEREALGRRWRHLAKERLDAVEPRIPLGKKFWELAPEEREALTALFADERVAAMILSLKGKPKNRERSLRSGRARAIGPMRWST
;
A
#
# COMPACT_ATOMS: atom_id res chain seq x y z
N MET A 1 12.03 -46.34 -6.53
CA MET A 1 11.63 -45.42 -5.44
C MET A 1 12.08 -44.01 -5.78
N GLY A 2 11.15 -43.12 -6.14
CA GLY A 2 11.46 -41.70 -6.39
C GLY A 2 11.57 -40.94 -5.07
N SER A 3 12.73 -40.36 -4.82
CA SER A 3 13.00 -39.47 -3.68
C SER A 3 12.17 -38.20 -3.81
N PHE A 4 11.19 -38.01 -2.92
CA PHE A 4 10.55 -36.73 -2.71
C PHE A 4 11.56 -35.79 -2.06
N LEU A 5 12.16 -34.91 -2.85
CA LEU A 5 12.91 -33.76 -2.36
C LEU A 5 11.94 -32.87 -1.56
N SER A 6 11.97 -33.01 -0.24
CA SER A 6 11.38 -32.06 0.70
C SER A 6 11.93 -30.68 0.37
N ARG A 7 11.10 -29.81 -0.22
CA ARG A 7 11.41 -28.38 -0.34
C ARG A 7 11.56 -27.84 1.08
N SER A 8 12.80 -27.61 1.50
CA SER A 8 13.15 -26.96 2.75
C SER A 8 12.33 -25.66 2.85
N CYS A 9 11.55 -25.49 3.92
CA CYS A 9 10.99 -24.18 4.23
C CYS A 9 12.17 -23.20 4.32
N PRO A 10 12.13 -22.05 3.62
CA PRO A 10 13.20 -21.07 3.73
C PRO A 10 13.36 -20.71 5.20
N SER A 11 14.57 -20.89 5.74
CA SER A 11 14.88 -20.54 7.12
C SER A 11 14.52 -19.06 7.35
N MET A 12 13.79 -18.78 8.42
CA MET A 12 13.45 -17.41 8.77
C MET A 12 14.73 -16.67 9.17
N PRO A 13 14.93 -15.42 8.74
CA PRO A 13 16.10 -14.65 9.12
C PRO A 13 16.09 -14.36 10.62
N HIS A 14 17.27 -14.42 11.24
CA HIS A 14 17.47 -13.95 12.61
C HIS A 14 17.08 -12.45 12.71
N PRO A 15 16.52 -11.97 13.84
CA PRO A 15 16.11 -10.57 13.99
C PRO A 15 17.15 -9.53 13.53
N SER A 16 18.43 -9.75 13.84
CA SER A 16 19.54 -8.88 13.40
C SER A 16 19.69 -8.78 11.88
N ASP A 17 19.32 -9.83 11.15
CA ASP A 17 19.58 -9.95 9.71
C ASP A 17 18.37 -9.53 8.86
N ARG A 18 17.22 -9.30 9.51
CA ARG A 18 15.94 -8.96 8.87
C ARG A 18 16.06 -7.75 7.96
N LEU A 19 16.72 -6.69 8.43
CA LEU A 19 16.88 -5.46 7.67
C LEU A 19 17.65 -5.72 6.37
N ALA A 20 18.81 -6.36 6.44
CA ALA A 20 19.62 -6.71 5.28
C ALA A 20 18.85 -7.57 4.27
N VAL A 21 18.04 -8.53 4.76
CA VAL A 21 17.18 -9.34 3.90
C VAL A 21 16.08 -8.51 3.22
N LEU A 22 15.45 -7.58 3.93
CA LEU A 22 14.44 -6.67 3.35
C LEU A 22 15.06 -5.70 2.33
N GLU A 23 16.23 -5.15 2.63
CA GLU A 23 16.98 -4.27 1.73
C GLU A 23 17.39 -4.99 0.44
N SER A 24 17.97 -6.19 0.55
CA SER A 24 18.30 -7.02 -0.60
C SER A 24 17.07 -7.31 -1.47
N ARG A 25 15.93 -7.66 -0.85
CA ARG A 25 14.66 -7.86 -1.56
C ARG A 25 14.13 -6.59 -2.20
N ARG A 26 14.26 -5.43 -1.54
CA ARG A 26 13.88 -4.12 -2.10
C ARG A 26 14.72 -3.82 -3.34
N THR A 27 16.04 -3.98 -3.25
CA THR A 27 16.97 -3.79 -4.38
C THR A 27 16.62 -4.70 -5.55
N LEU A 28 16.38 -5.99 -5.31
CA LEU A 28 15.98 -6.94 -6.36
C LEU A 28 14.62 -6.59 -6.98
N LYS A 29 13.67 -6.04 -6.22
CA LYS A 29 12.40 -5.56 -6.76
C LYS A 29 12.59 -4.33 -7.64
N MET A 30 13.43 -3.39 -7.20
CA MET A 30 13.74 -2.17 -7.95
C MET A 30 14.49 -2.46 -9.25
N ALA A 31 15.37 -3.45 -9.26
CA ALA A 31 16.15 -3.84 -10.43
C ALA A 31 15.31 -4.45 -11.58
N ARG A 32 14.01 -4.71 -11.37
CA ARG A 32 13.17 -5.40 -12.37
C ARG A 32 12.82 -4.55 -13.59
N SER A 33 12.74 -3.24 -13.43
CA SER A 33 12.41 -2.32 -14.53
C SER A 33 12.69 -0.88 -14.13
N ALA A 34 12.78 0.01 -15.12
CA ALA A 34 12.88 1.45 -14.87
C ALA A 34 11.71 1.97 -14.02
N HIS A 35 10.49 1.51 -14.30
CA HIS A 35 9.31 1.85 -13.51
C HIS A 35 9.45 1.40 -12.05
N ALA A 36 9.93 0.17 -11.80
CA ALA A 36 10.14 -0.36 -10.45
C ALA A 36 11.24 0.40 -9.70
N TYR A 37 12.30 0.83 -10.39
CA TYR A 37 13.37 1.64 -9.83
C TYR A 37 12.87 3.03 -9.41
N VAL A 38 12.19 3.74 -10.31
CA VAL A 38 11.67 5.10 -10.06
C VAL A 38 10.73 5.11 -8.87
N ARG A 39 9.76 4.19 -8.82
CA ARG A 39 8.82 4.13 -7.70
C ARG A 39 9.46 3.67 -6.39
N GLY A 40 10.59 2.98 -6.44
CA GLY A 40 11.25 2.42 -5.26
C GLY A 40 12.27 3.34 -4.62
N ASN A 41 12.60 4.47 -5.28
CA ASN A 41 13.71 5.34 -4.90
C ASN A 41 13.32 6.83 -4.82
N THR A 42 12.58 7.18 -3.77
CA THR A 42 12.10 8.55 -3.52
C THR A 42 13.24 9.56 -3.40
N ALA A 43 14.29 9.26 -2.62
CA ALA A 43 15.42 10.15 -2.46
C ALA A 43 16.12 10.47 -3.79
N LYS A 44 16.44 9.45 -4.61
CA LYS A 44 17.10 9.68 -5.90
C LYS A 44 16.25 10.44 -6.90
N PHE A 45 14.92 10.29 -6.86
CA PHE A 45 14.04 11.13 -7.66
C PHE A 45 14.16 12.61 -7.30
N TYR A 46 14.17 12.97 -6.01
CA TYR A 46 14.29 14.37 -5.60
C TYR A 46 15.68 14.93 -5.85
N GLU A 47 16.73 14.13 -5.64
CA GLU A 47 18.10 14.50 -6.03
C GLU A 47 18.18 14.79 -7.54
N TRP A 48 17.61 13.91 -8.37
CA TRP A 48 17.54 14.10 -9.82
C TRP A 48 16.74 15.35 -10.19
N LEU A 49 15.56 15.53 -9.60
CA LEU A 49 14.69 16.67 -9.89
C LEU A 49 15.42 17.96 -9.56
N ALA A 50 16.04 18.07 -8.39
CA ALA A 50 16.79 19.25 -7.96
C ALA A 50 18.01 19.54 -8.85
N ALA A 51 18.68 18.50 -9.37
CA ALA A 51 19.83 18.65 -10.27
C ALA A 51 19.42 18.91 -11.73
N SER A 52 18.16 18.67 -12.10
CA SER A 52 17.71 18.78 -13.49
C SER A 52 17.52 20.24 -13.93
N ASP A 53 17.75 20.53 -15.22
CA ASP A 53 17.37 21.83 -15.79
C ASP A 53 15.86 22.08 -15.73
N ALA A 54 15.06 21.01 -15.63
CA ALA A 54 13.62 21.09 -15.46
C ALA A 54 13.23 21.71 -14.12
N ALA A 55 14.03 21.55 -13.06
CA ALA A 55 13.78 22.16 -11.75
C ALA A 55 13.55 23.68 -11.86
N ARG A 56 14.36 24.34 -12.68
CA ARG A 56 14.29 25.80 -12.90
C ARG A 56 13.03 26.24 -13.64
N ARG A 57 12.37 25.31 -14.34
CA ARG A 57 11.13 25.54 -15.08
C ARG A 57 9.89 25.18 -14.28
N VAL A 58 10.04 24.50 -13.12
CA VAL A 58 8.92 24.21 -12.25
C VAL A 58 8.40 25.53 -11.66
N PRO A 59 7.11 25.88 -11.87
CA PRO A 59 6.54 27.10 -11.30
C PRO A 59 6.62 27.11 -9.78
N VAL A 60 6.75 28.29 -9.19
CA VAL A 60 6.64 28.45 -7.74
C VAL A 60 5.18 28.20 -7.34
N GLY A 61 4.94 27.11 -6.61
CA GLY A 61 3.64 26.76 -6.06
C GLY A 61 3.53 27.05 -4.56
N PRO A 62 2.31 27.02 -4.00
CA PRO A 62 2.10 27.18 -2.56
C PRO A 62 2.72 26.02 -1.77
N ALA A 63 3.08 26.28 -0.52
CA ALA A 63 3.52 25.27 0.42
C ALA A 63 2.28 24.52 0.97
N VAL A 64 2.03 23.31 0.44
CA VAL A 64 0.88 22.48 0.82
C VAL A 64 1.35 21.06 1.13
N TRP A 65 0.52 20.30 1.84
CA TRP A 65 0.77 18.86 2.00
C TRP A 65 0.70 18.17 0.65
N ILE A 66 1.81 17.55 0.26
CA ILE A 66 1.93 16.66 -0.89
C ILE A 66 2.13 15.22 -0.41
N CYS A 67 1.80 14.24 -1.25
CA CYS A 67 2.06 12.83 -0.98
C CYS A 67 3.57 12.55 -0.86
N GLY A 68 4.41 13.26 -1.63
CA GLY A 68 5.86 13.12 -1.58
C GLY A 68 6.38 11.86 -2.27
N ASP A 69 5.59 10.79 -2.30
CA ASP A 69 5.78 9.57 -3.08
C ASP A 69 4.62 9.31 -4.07
N CYS A 70 4.09 10.34 -4.73
CA CYS A 70 2.99 10.18 -5.68
C CYS A 70 3.41 9.40 -6.93
N HIS A 71 2.97 8.15 -7.05
CA HIS A 71 3.22 7.29 -8.21
C HIS A 71 2.01 6.38 -8.47
N LEU A 72 1.90 5.79 -9.67
CA LEU A 72 0.73 4.96 -10.07
C LEU A 72 0.37 3.88 -9.03
N GLY A 73 1.37 3.21 -8.46
CA GLY A 73 1.16 2.18 -7.43
C GLY A 73 0.60 2.67 -6.09
N ASN A 74 0.55 3.99 -5.84
CA ASN A 74 0.02 4.62 -4.63
C ASN A 74 -1.39 5.16 -4.85
N LEU A 75 -1.91 5.10 -6.09
CA LEU A 75 -3.31 5.35 -6.40
C LEU A 75 -4.12 4.06 -6.32
N GLY A 76 -5.34 4.15 -5.83
CA GLY A 76 -6.38 3.16 -6.09
C GLY A 76 -7.50 3.18 -5.06
N PRO A 77 -8.35 2.15 -5.05
CA PRO A 77 -9.65 2.24 -4.41
C PRO A 77 -9.54 2.30 -2.89
N ILE A 78 -10.17 3.31 -2.30
CA ILE A 78 -10.38 3.45 -0.85
C ILE A 78 -11.88 3.50 -0.59
N ALA A 79 -12.33 2.70 0.38
CA ALA A 79 -13.72 2.70 0.83
C ALA A 79 -13.94 3.79 1.89
N SER A 80 -14.98 4.61 1.70
CA SER A 80 -15.48 5.57 2.67
C SER A 80 -16.33 4.89 3.75
N GLY A 81 -16.55 5.57 4.87
CA GLY A 81 -17.37 5.08 5.98
C GLY A 81 -18.85 4.83 5.62
N ASN A 82 -19.34 5.46 4.56
CA ASN A 82 -20.69 5.24 4.01
C ASN A 82 -20.76 4.10 2.98
N GLY A 83 -19.64 3.43 2.69
CA GLY A 83 -19.56 2.31 1.76
C GLY A 83 -19.33 2.69 0.29
N SER A 84 -19.19 3.97 -0.06
CA SER A 84 -18.70 4.35 -1.39
C SER A 84 -17.22 4.00 -1.54
N VAL A 85 -16.77 3.69 -2.75
CA VAL A 85 -15.35 3.51 -3.07
C VAL A 85 -14.97 4.58 -4.08
N ALA A 86 -13.78 5.15 -3.91
CA ALA A 86 -13.20 6.09 -4.86
C ALA A 86 -11.71 5.79 -5.03
N ILE A 87 -11.18 6.07 -6.21
CA ILE A 87 -9.72 6.09 -6.43
C ILE A 87 -9.10 7.26 -5.66
N GLN A 88 -8.20 6.96 -4.73
CA GLN A 88 -7.49 7.94 -3.91
C GLN A 88 -6.02 7.58 -3.75
N ILE A 89 -5.25 8.52 -3.19
CA ILE A 89 -3.88 8.30 -2.72
C ILE A 89 -3.94 7.47 -1.44
N ARG A 90 -3.28 6.31 -1.43
CA ARG A 90 -3.35 5.34 -0.33
C ARG A 90 -2.20 5.41 0.67
N ASP A 91 -1.08 6.02 0.29
CA ASP A 91 0.14 6.03 1.09
C ASP A 91 0.60 7.48 1.30
N LEU A 92 0.77 7.85 2.57
CA LEU A 92 1.10 9.20 3.02
C LEU A 92 2.25 9.19 4.03
N ASP A 93 3.01 8.09 4.11
CA ASP A 93 4.15 7.96 5.01
C ASP A 93 5.33 8.88 4.62
N GLN A 94 5.40 9.28 3.35
CA GLN A 94 6.35 10.26 2.80
C GLN A 94 5.73 11.65 2.61
N ALA A 95 4.55 11.92 3.18
CA ALA A 95 3.88 13.20 3.02
C ALA A 95 4.71 14.33 3.65
N VAL A 96 4.83 15.43 2.91
CA VAL A 96 5.64 16.60 3.30
C VAL A 96 4.98 17.88 2.82
N ILE A 97 5.28 19.00 3.46
CA ILE A 97 4.90 20.31 2.95
C ILE A 97 5.84 20.68 1.79
N GLY A 98 5.28 20.88 0.59
CA GLY A 98 6.06 21.15 -0.61
C GLY A 98 5.25 21.76 -1.74
N ASN A 99 5.92 21.97 -2.87
CA ASN A 99 5.30 22.45 -4.09
C ASN A 99 4.44 21.32 -4.71
N PRO A 100 3.15 21.54 -4.99
CA PRO A 100 2.26 20.51 -5.57
C PRO A 100 2.77 19.96 -6.91
N ALA A 101 3.55 20.73 -7.65
CA ALA A 101 4.15 20.28 -8.91
C ALA A 101 5.05 19.03 -8.73
N HIS A 102 5.62 18.81 -7.55
CA HIS A 102 6.46 17.65 -7.29
C HIS A 102 5.68 16.33 -7.42
N ASP A 103 4.46 16.27 -6.89
CA ASP A 103 3.60 15.09 -7.00
C ASP A 103 3.18 14.84 -8.45
N LEU A 104 2.87 15.89 -9.21
CA LEU A 104 2.54 15.78 -10.64
C LEU A 104 3.71 15.29 -11.48
N ILE A 105 4.91 15.83 -11.25
CA ILE A 105 6.12 15.40 -11.95
C ILE A 105 6.43 13.94 -11.62
N ARG A 106 6.29 13.55 -10.34
CA ARG A 106 6.54 12.18 -9.90
C ARG A 106 5.53 11.20 -10.48
N LEU A 107 4.25 11.55 -10.46
CA LEU A 107 3.18 10.74 -11.04
C LEU A 107 3.35 10.63 -12.56
N GLY A 108 3.64 11.74 -13.25
CA GLY A 108 3.91 11.77 -14.68
C GLY A 108 5.09 10.89 -15.08
N LEU A 109 6.20 10.95 -14.33
CA LEU A 109 7.36 10.06 -14.54
C LEU A 109 6.98 8.58 -14.31
N SER A 110 6.18 8.30 -13.28
CA SER A 110 5.65 6.96 -13.02
C SER A 110 4.79 6.45 -14.17
N LEU A 111 3.89 7.27 -14.73
CA LEU A 111 3.04 6.91 -15.87
C LEU A 111 3.87 6.66 -17.13
N ALA A 112 4.80 7.57 -17.44
CA ALA A 112 5.65 7.44 -18.62
C ALA A 112 6.55 6.19 -18.58
N THR A 113 7.12 5.88 -17.41
CA THR A 113 7.92 4.66 -17.23
C THR A 113 7.09 3.38 -17.26
N ALA A 114 5.86 3.41 -16.75
CA ALA A 114 4.93 2.28 -16.83
C ALA A 114 4.49 2.00 -18.28
N ALA A 115 4.11 3.05 -19.01
CA ALA A 115 3.71 2.96 -20.42
C ALA A 115 4.86 2.43 -21.28
N ARG A 116 6.08 2.95 -21.07
CA ARG A 116 7.27 2.46 -21.77
C ARG A 116 7.59 1.01 -21.44
N GLY A 117 7.45 0.59 -20.17
CA GLY A 117 7.65 -0.79 -19.76
C GLY A 117 6.58 -1.76 -20.26
N SER A 118 5.50 -1.24 -20.84
CA SER A 118 4.39 -1.99 -21.45
C SER A 118 4.37 -1.84 -22.98
N ASP A 119 5.45 -1.33 -23.58
CA ASP A 119 5.60 -1.10 -25.02
C ASP A 119 4.46 -0.28 -25.66
N LEU A 120 3.86 0.64 -24.88
CA LEU A 120 2.80 1.51 -25.39
C LEU A 120 3.39 2.61 -26.29
N PRO A 121 2.70 2.97 -27.40
CA PRO A 121 3.13 4.06 -28.26
C PRO A 121 3.28 5.38 -27.51
N GLY A 122 4.23 6.23 -27.93
CA GLY A 122 4.46 7.54 -27.31
C GLY A 122 3.22 8.43 -27.24
N VAL A 123 2.32 8.34 -28.24
CA VAL A 123 1.02 9.04 -28.24
C VAL A 123 0.13 8.63 -27.07
N VAL A 124 0.21 7.37 -26.62
CA VAL A 124 -0.54 6.89 -25.45
C VAL A 124 0.02 7.52 -24.18
N THR A 125 1.34 7.51 -24.00
CA THR A 125 2.00 8.17 -22.88
C THR A 125 1.64 9.66 -22.82
N MET A 126 1.64 10.34 -23.97
CA MET A 126 1.30 11.75 -24.08
C MET A 126 -0.15 12.00 -23.64
N ARG A 127 -1.11 11.24 -24.16
CA ARG A 127 -2.53 11.33 -23.77
C ARG A 127 -2.74 11.04 -22.28
N MET A 128 -1.99 10.09 -21.70
CA MET A 128 -2.04 9.82 -20.26
C MET A 128 -1.54 11.01 -19.43
N MET A 129 -0.50 11.69 -19.88
CA MET A 129 0.03 12.89 -19.23
C MET A 129 -0.93 14.08 -19.37
N GLU A 130 -1.53 14.29 -20.54
CA GLU A 130 -2.58 15.31 -20.77
C GLU A 130 -3.76 15.08 -19.82
N ALA A 131 -4.34 13.88 -19.83
CA ALA A 131 -5.49 13.55 -18.99
C ALA A 131 -5.18 13.73 -17.49
N MET A 132 -3.95 13.42 -17.05
CA MET A 132 -3.51 13.65 -15.68
C MET A 132 -3.49 15.15 -15.32
N VAL A 133 -2.92 15.98 -16.19
CA VAL A 133 -2.82 17.43 -15.98
C VAL A 133 -4.20 18.09 -16.04
N ASP A 134 -5.02 17.71 -17.03
CA ASP A 134 -6.39 18.22 -17.19
C ASP A 134 -7.25 17.88 -15.98
N GLY A 135 -7.20 16.63 -15.51
CA GLY A 135 -7.91 16.20 -14.31
C GLY A 135 -7.47 16.97 -13.06
N TYR A 136 -6.16 17.22 -12.91
CA TYR A 136 -5.65 18.02 -11.80
C TYR A 136 -6.10 19.49 -11.87
N ALA A 137 -6.05 20.08 -13.07
CA ALA A 137 -6.48 21.46 -13.29
C ALA A 137 -7.98 21.63 -13.02
N ALA A 138 -8.81 20.69 -13.47
CA ALA A 138 -10.25 20.67 -13.20
C ALA A 138 -10.54 20.59 -11.69
N ALA A 139 -9.83 19.71 -10.97
CA ALA A 139 -9.99 19.56 -9.53
C ALA A 139 -9.57 20.82 -8.73
N ILE A 140 -8.59 21.60 -9.23
CA ILE A 140 -8.26 22.90 -8.64
C ILE A 140 -9.35 23.93 -8.88
N HIS A 141 -9.97 23.92 -10.07
CA HIS A 141 -11.04 24.87 -10.40
C HIS A 141 -12.31 24.60 -9.57
N ASP A 142 -12.59 23.35 -9.22
CA ASP A 142 -13.70 22.97 -8.37
C ASP A 142 -13.27 22.00 -7.25
N PRO A 143 -12.65 22.54 -6.17
CA PRO A 143 -12.08 21.71 -5.11
C PRO A 143 -13.13 21.11 -4.17
N THR A 144 -14.41 21.50 -4.29
CA THR A 144 -15.45 21.17 -3.31
C THR A 144 -16.50 20.20 -3.80
N SER A 145 -16.74 20.12 -5.12
CA SER A 145 -17.72 19.16 -5.65
C SER A 145 -17.29 17.71 -5.41
N GLY A 146 -15.98 17.46 -5.38
CA GLY A 146 -15.44 16.11 -5.35
C GLY A 146 -15.81 15.31 -6.60
N ASP A 147 -16.18 16.00 -7.68
CA ASP A 147 -16.55 15.38 -8.96
C ASP A 147 -15.27 14.99 -9.73
N PRO A 148 -14.98 13.70 -9.90
CA PRO A 148 -13.84 13.25 -10.71
C PRO A 148 -14.08 13.41 -12.22
N GLY A 149 -15.25 13.90 -12.63
CA GLY A 149 -15.70 13.97 -14.01
C GLY A 149 -16.25 12.63 -14.51
N VAL A 150 -16.27 12.45 -15.84
CA VAL A 150 -16.80 11.23 -16.45
C VAL A 150 -15.88 10.05 -16.16
N GLU A 151 -16.36 9.15 -15.30
CA GLU A 151 -15.62 7.95 -14.94
C GLU A 151 -15.57 6.94 -16.09
N SER A 152 -14.36 6.43 -16.36
CA SER A 152 -14.10 5.36 -17.33
C SER A 152 -14.65 4.01 -16.84
N ASP A 153 -15.08 3.16 -17.78
CA ASP A 153 -15.48 1.77 -17.48
C ASP A 153 -14.38 0.97 -16.76
N THR A 154 -13.11 1.28 -17.03
CA THR A 154 -11.98 0.65 -16.34
C THR A 154 -11.96 1.03 -14.86
N VAL A 155 -12.18 2.30 -14.54
CA VAL A 155 -12.20 2.78 -13.16
C VAL A 155 -13.40 2.17 -12.43
N ARG A 156 -14.59 2.20 -13.05
CA ARG A 156 -15.80 1.54 -12.52
C ARG A 156 -15.58 0.05 -12.23
N SER A 157 -14.85 -0.64 -13.11
CA SER A 157 -14.52 -2.06 -12.92
C SER A 157 -13.61 -2.27 -11.70
N VAL A 158 -12.57 -1.44 -11.55
CA VAL A 158 -11.64 -1.50 -10.41
C VAL A 158 -12.37 -1.19 -9.10
N GLU A 159 -13.24 -0.20 -9.08
CA GLU A 159 -14.05 0.15 -7.91
C GLU A 159 -15.05 -0.96 -7.56
N ARG A 160 -15.73 -1.55 -8.55
CA ARG A 160 -16.63 -2.68 -8.34
C ARG A 160 -15.89 -3.91 -7.82
N GLU A 161 -14.70 -4.20 -8.33
CA GLU A 161 -13.86 -5.28 -7.81
C GLU A 161 -13.49 -5.02 -6.35
N ALA A 162 -13.13 -3.78 -6.00
CA ALA A 162 -12.83 -3.40 -4.63
C ALA A 162 -14.04 -3.53 -3.68
N LEU A 163 -15.24 -3.14 -4.12
CA LEU A 163 -16.49 -3.33 -3.37
C LEU A 163 -16.83 -4.81 -3.15
N GLY A 164 -16.56 -5.67 -4.13
CA GLY A 164 -16.77 -7.12 -4.04
C GLY A 164 -15.80 -7.83 -3.09
N ARG A 165 -14.69 -7.19 -2.70
CA ARG A 165 -13.67 -7.77 -1.83
C ARG A 165 -14.07 -7.66 -0.36
N ARG A 166 -14.61 -8.76 0.17
CA ARG A 166 -14.76 -8.93 1.62
C ARG A 166 -13.39 -9.21 2.26
N TRP A 167 -13.26 -8.98 3.56
CA TRP A 167 -12.07 -9.36 4.36
C TRP A 167 -11.60 -10.81 4.07
N ARG A 168 -12.52 -11.74 3.81
CA ARG A 168 -12.22 -13.12 3.46
C ARG A 168 -11.52 -13.26 2.10
N HIS A 169 -11.85 -12.43 1.12
CA HIS A 169 -11.18 -12.39 -0.18
C HIS A 169 -9.76 -11.82 -0.03
N LEU A 170 -9.59 -10.72 0.71
CA LEU A 170 -8.28 -10.15 1.03
C LEU A 170 -7.40 -11.10 1.83
N ALA A 171 -7.98 -11.80 2.81
CA ALA A 171 -7.29 -12.83 3.58
C ALA A 171 -6.87 -14.00 2.69
N LYS A 172 -7.75 -14.49 1.82
CA LYS A 172 -7.42 -15.58 0.89
C LYS A 172 -6.30 -15.21 -0.09
N GLU A 173 -6.30 -13.99 -0.62
CA GLU A 173 -5.28 -13.51 -1.55
C GLU A 173 -3.92 -13.22 -0.90
N ARG A 174 -3.93 -12.77 0.36
CA ARG A 174 -2.71 -12.30 1.03
C ARG A 174 -2.12 -13.30 2.02
N LEU A 175 -2.94 -14.19 2.58
CA LEU A 175 -2.59 -15.07 3.70
C LEU A 175 -2.57 -16.56 3.33
N ASP A 176 -2.82 -16.97 2.08
CA ASP A 176 -2.82 -18.38 1.62
C ASP A 176 -3.55 -19.36 2.59
N ALA A 177 -4.48 -18.86 3.42
CA ALA A 177 -5.07 -19.57 4.54
C ALA A 177 -6.53 -19.15 4.76
N VAL A 178 -7.38 -20.15 4.99
CA VAL A 178 -8.82 -19.99 5.28
C VAL A 178 -9.07 -19.67 6.75
N GLU A 179 -8.13 -20.02 7.64
CA GLU A 179 -8.13 -19.62 9.05
C GLU A 179 -7.51 -18.22 9.24
N PRO A 180 -7.94 -17.43 10.24
CA PRO A 180 -7.39 -16.11 10.55
C PRO A 180 -6.03 -16.22 11.25
N ARG A 181 -5.07 -16.94 10.65
CA ARG A 181 -3.70 -17.04 11.10
C ARG A 181 -2.79 -16.42 10.05
N ILE A 182 -1.85 -15.61 10.49
CA ILE A 182 -0.83 -15.03 9.61
C ILE A 182 0.18 -16.16 9.28
N PRO A 183 0.34 -16.55 8.00
CA PRO A 183 1.28 -17.61 7.64
C PRO A 183 2.72 -17.09 7.78
N LEU A 184 3.52 -17.73 8.63
CA LEU A 184 4.94 -17.43 8.70
C LEU A 184 5.65 -17.95 7.44
N GLY A 185 6.67 -17.22 6.98
CA GLY A 185 7.46 -17.60 5.81
C GLY A 185 8.06 -16.39 5.11
N LYS A 186 7.87 -16.30 3.79
CA LYS A 186 8.52 -15.27 2.98
C LYS A 186 8.11 -13.85 3.35
N LYS A 187 6.81 -13.64 3.63
CA LYS A 187 6.21 -12.30 3.84
C LYS A 187 6.11 -11.92 5.33
N PHE A 188 5.86 -12.89 6.19
CA PHE A 188 5.66 -12.67 7.62
C PHE A 188 6.68 -13.50 8.40
N TRP A 189 7.41 -12.85 9.30
CA TRP A 189 8.41 -13.50 10.15
C TRP A 189 7.88 -13.62 11.57
N GLU A 190 8.43 -14.59 12.30
CA GLU A 190 8.12 -14.71 13.73
C GLU A 190 8.58 -13.48 14.49
N LEU A 191 7.82 -13.05 15.50
CA LEU A 191 8.25 -11.97 16.40
C LEU A 191 9.39 -12.45 17.29
N ALA A 192 10.43 -11.62 17.44
CA ALA A 192 11.44 -11.79 18.46
C ALA A 192 10.80 -11.74 19.87
N PRO A 193 11.42 -12.36 20.89
CA PRO A 193 10.90 -12.32 22.25
C PRO A 193 10.60 -10.90 22.75
N GLU A 194 11.50 -9.96 22.47
CA GLU A 194 11.40 -8.56 22.89
C GLU A 194 10.28 -7.83 22.14
N GLU A 195 10.13 -8.09 20.82
CA GLU A 195 9.02 -7.56 20.01
C GLU A 195 7.66 -8.06 20.54
N ARG A 196 7.60 -9.34 20.95
CA ARG A 196 6.39 -9.95 21.51
C ARG A 196 6.04 -9.34 22.87
N GLU A 197 7.03 -9.12 23.73
CA GLU A 197 6.84 -8.48 25.03
C GLU A 197 6.34 -7.04 24.85
N ALA A 198 6.99 -6.26 23.97
CA ALA A 198 6.60 -4.89 23.65
C ALA A 198 5.15 -4.81 23.13
N LEU A 199 4.75 -5.71 22.23
CA LEU A 199 3.36 -5.77 21.75
C LEU A 199 2.38 -6.14 22.87
N THR A 200 2.76 -7.06 23.76
CA THR A 200 1.92 -7.45 24.90
C THR A 200 1.69 -6.26 25.84
N ALA A 201 2.75 -5.51 26.15
CA ALA A 201 2.68 -4.29 26.94
C ALA A 201 1.82 -3.21 26.24
N LEU A 202 2.00 -3.01 24.94
CA LEU A 202 1.21 -2.05 24.15
C LEU A 202 -0.28 -2.36 24.18
N PHE A 203 -0.67 -3.64 24.07
CA PHE A 203 -2.07 -4.04 24.08
C PHE A 203 -2.71 -4.07 25.47
N ALA A 204 -1.90 -4.03 26.53
CA ALA A 204 -2.34 -3.85 27.91
C ALA A 204 -2.68 -2.38 28.23
N ASP A 205 -2.20 -1.40 27.45
CA ASP A 205 -2.57 0.01 27.62
C ASP A 205 -4.06 0.22 27.30
N GLU A 206 -4.82 0.72 28.28
CA GLU A 206 -6.27 0.93 28.16
C GLU A 206 -6.67 1.92 27.07
N ARG A 207 -5.82 2.91 26.75
CA ARG A 207 -6.11 3.92 25.71
C ARG A 207 -5.99 3.31 24.32
N VAL A 208 -4.91 2.55 24.10
CA VAL A 208 -4.74 1.72 22.90
C VAL A 208 -5.90 0.73 22.82
N ALA A 209 -6.34 0.25 23.97
CA ALA A 209 -7.43 -0.69 24.02
C ALA A 209 -8.77 -0.10 23.58
N ALA A 210 -9.11 1.05 24.12
CA ALA A 210 -10.32 1.78 23.77
C ALA A 210 -10.32 2.17 22.28
N MET A 211 -9.19 2.64 21.75
CA MET A 211 -9.04 3.04 20.35
C MET A 211 -9.29 1.87 19.39
N ILE A 212 -8.68 0.71 19.61
CA ILE A 212 -8.87 -0.44 18.72
C ILE A 212 -10.33 -0.91 18.71
N LEU A 213 -10.99 -0.85 19.88
CA LEU A 213 -12.39 -1.24 20.00
C LEU A 213 -13.34 -0.21 19.35
N SER A 214 -12.97 1.07 19.29
CA SER A 214 -13.78 2.11 18.64
C SER A 214 -13.75 2.06 17.11
N LEU A 215 -12.69 1.52 16.50
CA LEU A 215 -12.48 1.46 15.04
C LEU A 215 -13.51 0.62 14.25
N LYS A 216 -14.50 -0.01 14.91
CA LYS A 216 -15.57 -0.77 14.25
C LYS A 216 -16.99 -0.34 14.58
N GLY A 217 -17.18 0.78 15.30
CA GLY A 217 -18.53 1.24 15.68
C GLY A 217 -19.35 0.19 16.45
N LYS A 218 -18.68 -0.72 17.17
CA LYS A 218 -19.28 -1.89 17.83
C LYS A 218 -19.10 -1.81 19.36
N PRO A 219 -20.01 -2.43 20.15
CA PRO A 219 -20.18 -2.13 21.57
C PRO A 219 -18.92 -2.37 22.43
N LYS A 220 -18.78 -1.56 23.48
CA LYS A 220 -17.60 -1.44 24.38
C LYS A 220 -17.22 -2.72 25.15
N ASN A 221 -18.07 -3.74 25.16
CA ASN A 221 -17.95 -4.88 26.08
C ASN A 221 -17.33 -6.13 25.41
N ARG A 222 -16.10 -6.01 24.86
CA ARG A 222 -15.37 -7.14 24.26
C ARG A 222 -14.09 -7.46 25.01
N GLU A 223 -13.90 -8.75 25.26
CA GLU A 223 -12.68 -9.31 25.79
C GLU A 223 -11.61 -9.48 24.70
N ARG A 224 -10.35 -9.24 25.06
CA ARG A 224 -9.19 -9.31 24.18
C ARG A 224 -8.48 -10.64 24.34
N SER A 225 -8.16 -11.29 23.24
CA SER A 225 -7.30 -12.48 23.24
C SER A 225 -6.17 -12.29 22.24
N LEU A 226 -4.95 -12.14 22.73
CA LEU A 226 -3.74 -12.32 21.94
C LEU A 226 -3.54 -13.83 21.75
N ARG A 227 -4.06 -14.37 20.64
CA ARG A 227 -3.82 -15.78 20.30
C ARG A 227 -2.38 -15.92 19.83
N SER A 228 -1.54 -16.53 20.66
CA SER A 228 -0.19 -16.92 20.25
C SER A 228 -0.29 -17.99 19.15
N GLY A 229 0.52 -17.87 18.10
CA GLY A 229 0.62 -18.83 17.01
C GLY A 229 1.23 -20.18 17.41
N ARG A 230 1.06 -20.64 18.65
CA ARG A 230 1.40 -22.02 19.03
C ARG A 230 0.25 -22.93 18.63
N ALA A 231 0.56 -23.94 17.82
CA ALA A 231 -0.37 -25.01 17.49
C ALA A 231 -0.91 -25.64 18.79
N ARG A 232 -2.19 -25.45 19.06
CA ARG A 232 -2.98 -26.38 19.86
C ARG A 232 -4.22 -26.74 19.06
N ALA A 233 -4.40 -28.05 18.86
CA ALA A 233 -5.69 -28.60 18.49
C ALA A 233 -6.67 -28.23 19.60
N ILE A 234 -7.70 -27.46 19.27
CA ILE A 234 -8.84 -27.26 20.15
C ILE A 234 -9.98 -28.05 19.51
N GLY A 235 -10.43 -29.09 20.23
CA GLY A 235 -11.50 -29.99 19.83
C GLY A 235 -12.85 -29.29 19.61
N PRO A 236 -13.88 -30.05 19.21
CA PRO A 236 -15.12 -29.50 18.67
C PRO A 236 -15.92 -28.76 19.74
N MET A 237 -16.08 -27.44 19.58
CA MET A 237 -17.05 -26.66 20.35
C MET A 237 -18.43 -26.84 19.70
N ARG A 238 -19.31 -27.56 20.41
CA ARG A 238 -20.75 -27.61 20.15
C ARG A 238 -21.34 -26.21 20.30
N TRP A 239 -22.17 -25.81 19.35
CA TRP A 239 -23.13 -24.72 19.53
C TRP A 239 -24.46 -25.38 19.90
N SER A 240 -24.96 -25.13 21.12
CA SER A 240 -26.37 -25.33 21.43
C SER A 240 -27.18 -24.19 20.80
N THR A 241 -28.29 -24.61 20.18
CA THR A 241 -29.31 -23.87 19.42
C THR A 241 -29.62 -22.45 19.88
#